data_AF-A0A524FI57-F1
#
_entry.id   AF-A0A524FI57-F1
#
_cell.length_a   1.000
_cell.length_b   1.000
_cell.length_c   1.000
_cell.angle_alpha   90.00
_cell.angle_beta   90.00
_cell.angle_gamma   90.00
#
_symmetry.space_group_name_H-M   'P 1'
#
loop_
_entity.id
_entity.type
_entity.pdbx_description
1 polymer ?
#
loop_
_entity_poly.entity_id
_entity_poly.type
_entity_poly.pdbx_seq_one_letter_code
_entity_poly.pdbx_strand_id
1 'polypeptide(L)'
;MTDKDMPVLELKPCSRCGNPFLVSKDEDLKKIVCENCIKLEQRKRELQLGVFDNVIEVENKMEASINEMKNTLTLSKGTFNKQFYMNKIKKRAEALWRSIELIEKIEETKEEKYIDEYKEMFEQLKTDFND
;
A
#
# COMPACT_ATOMS: atom_id res chain seq x y z
N MET A 1 -47.15 6.40 -28.86
CA MET A 1 -45.88 6.89 -28.29
C MET A 1 -45.98 6.57 -26.80
N THR A 2 -45.37 5.48 -26.37
CA THR A 2 -45.45 5.03 -24.97
C THR A 2 -44.55 5.92 -24.12
N ASP A 3 -45.17 6.55 -23.12
CA ASP A 3 -44.51 7.32 -22.08
C ASP A 3 -43.35 6.52 -21.51
N LYS A 4 -42.14 7.05 -21.65
CA LYS A 4 -40.94 6.50 -21.02
C LYS A 4 -41.09 6.74 -19.52
N ASP A 5 -41.20 5.67 -18.75
CA ASP A 5 -41.10 5.69 -17.29
C ASP A 5 -39.90 6.54 -16.87
N MET A 6 -40.16 7.79 -16.44
CA MET A 6 -39.14 8.66 -15.88
C MET A 6 -38.80 8.10 -14.50
N PRO A 7 -37.57 7.63 -14.26
CA PRO A 7 -37.20 7.12 -12.95
C PRO A 7 -37.37 8.25 -11.94
N VAL A 8 -38.25 8.05 -10.96
CA VAL A 8 -38.47 9.03 -9.90
C VAL A 8 -37.28 8.96 -8.96
N LEU A 9 -36.44 9.99 -9.01
CA LEU A 9 -35.24 10.11 -8.19
C LEU A 9 -35.53 10.93 -6.93
N GLU A 10 -35.02 10.48 -5.78
CA GLU A 10 -35.08 11.18 -4.51
C GLU A 10 -33.69 11.66 -4.09
N LEU A 11 -33.63 12.86 -3.50
CA LEU A 11 -32.40 13.40 -2.96
C LEU A 11 -32.23 12.90 -1.51
N LYS A 12 -31.28 12.00 -1.27
CA LYS A 12 -30.98 11.48 0.08
C LYS A 12 -29.53 11.78 0.47
N PRO A 13 -29.24 12.05 1.76
CA PRO A 13 -27.88 12.27 2.23
C PRO A 13 -27.07 10.97 2.24
N CYS A 14 -25.82 11.04 1.79
CA CYS A 14 -24.88 9.92 1.85
C CYS A 14 -24.53 9.57 3.30
N SER A 15 -24.61 8.29 3.65
CA SER A 15 -24.27 7.79 4.99
C SER A 15 -22.79 7.97 5.38
N ARG A 16 -21.91 8.32 4.43
CA ARG A 16 -20.48 8.54 4.67
C ARG A 16 -20.06 10.00 4.69
N CYS A 17 -20.41 10.76 3.66
CA CYS A 17 -19.98 12.15 3.52
C CYS A 17 -21.08 13.16 3.86
N GLY A 18 -22.31 12.72 4.14
CA GLY A 18 -23.45 13.59 4.44
C GLY A 18 -24.00 14.35 3.23
N ASN A 19 -23.29 14.37 2.10
CA ASN A 19 -23.71 15.10 0.91
C ASN A 19 -24.97 14.47 0.28
N PRO A 20 -25.97 15.28 -0.10
CA PRO A 20 -27.15 14.78 -0.81
C PRO A 20 -26.79 14.26 -2.20
N PHE A 21 -27.40 13.16 -2.61
CA PHE A 21 -27.31 12.63 -3.98
C PHE A 21 -28.62 11.97 -4.41
N LEU A 22 -28.78 11.78 -5.72
CA LEU A 22 -29.98 11.21 -6.32
C LEU A 22 -29.98 9.69 -6.20
N VAL A 23 -31.10 9.13 -5.73
CA VAL A 23 -31.29 7.70 -5.50
C VAL A 23 -32.64 7.29 -6.07
N SER A 24 -32.74 6.09 -6.65
CA SER A 24 -34.01 5.56 -7.12
C SER A 24 -34.94 5.27 -5.95
N LYS A 25 -36.25 5.55 -6.10
CA LYS A 25 -37.26 5.34 -5.05
C LYS A 25 -37.31 3.91 -4.48
N ASP A 26 -36.90 2.92 -5.26
CA ASP A 26 -36.97 1.50 -4.86
C ASP A 26 -35.76 1.00 -4.07
N GLU A 27 -34.74 1.84 -3.83
CA GLU A 27 -33.55 1.47 -3.04
C GLU A 27 -33.75 1.80 -1.54
N ASP A 28 -34.45 0.92 -0.84
CA ASP A 28 -34.63 0.98 0.63
C ASP A 28 -33.45 0.32 1.37
N LEU A 29 -32.24 0.81 1.10
CA LEU A 29 -31.04 0.35 1.79
C LEU A 29 -30.78 1.21 3.03
N LYS A 30 -30.68 0.57 4.22
CA LYS A 30 -30.36 1.24 5.50
C LYS A 30 -29.06 2.06 5.49
N LYS A 31 -28.19 1.87 4.48
CA LYS A 31 -26.95 2.63 4.26
C LYS A 31 -26.81 2.95 2.77
N ILE A 32 -27.19 4.17 2.40
CA ILE A 32 -27.12 4.69 1.04
C ILE A 32 -25.83 5.50 0.91
N VAL A 33 -24.93 5.05 0.02
CA VAL A 33 -23.59 5.62 -0.18
C VAL A 33 -23.48 6.18 -1.59
N CYS A 34 -23.01 7.42 -1.73
CA CYS A 34 -22.91 8.05 -3.04
C CYS A 34 -21.80 7.42 -3.90
N GLU A 35 -21.96 7.52 -5.22
CA GLU A 35 -21.02 6.96 -6.19
C GLU A 35 -19.59 7.48 -6.00
N ASN A 36 -19.43 8.75 -5.61
CA ASN A 36 -18.11 9.31 -5.30
C ASN A 36 -17.44 8.62 -4.11
N CYS A 37 -18.17 8.30 -3.04
CA CYS A 37 -17.62 7.57 -1.92
C CYS A 37 -17.23 6.13 -2.30
N ILE A 38 -18.01 5.48 -3.17
CA ILE A 38 -17.70 4.15 -3.70
C ILE A 38 -16.42 4.19 -4.55
N LYS A 39 -16.31 5.16 -5.48
CA LYS A 39 -15.12 5.36 -6.32
C LYS A 39 -13.87 5.67 -5.48
N LEU A 40 -14.01 6.48 -4.43
CA LEU A 40 -12.91 6.78 -3.52
C LEU A 40 -12.42 5.53 -2.79
N GLU A 41 -13.31 4.66 -2.31
CA GLU A 41 -12.91 3.38 -1.71
C GLU A 41 -12.25 2.43 -2.69
N GLN A 42 -12.80 2.30 -3.90
CA GLN A 42 -12.21 1.46 -4.95
C GLN A 42 -10.80 1.93 -5.28
N ARG A 43 -10.61 3.24 -5.48
CA ARG A 43 -9.28 3.82 -5.73
C ARG A 43 -8.32 3.60 -4.55
N LYS A 44 -8.78 3.73 -3.30
CA LYS A 44 -7.96 3.42 -2.12
C LYS A 44 -7.51 1.96 -2.10
N ARG A 45 -8.43 1.05 -2.43
CA ARG A 45 -8.14 -0.39 -2.49
C ARG A 45 -7.18 -0.75 -3.63
N GLU A 46 -7.35 -0.16 -4.79
CA GLU A 46 -6.44 -0.33 -5.94
C GLU A 46 -5.03 0.19 -5.62
N LEU A 47 -4.94 1.36 -4.99
CA LEU A 47 -3.66 1.92 -4.55
C LEU A 47 -3.01 1.03 -3.48
N GLN A 48 -3.78 0.48 -2.55
CA GLN A 48 -3.28 -0.49 -1.58
C GLN A 48 -2.74 -1.74 -2.26
N LEU A 49 -3.54 -2.41 -3.09
CA LEU A 49 -3.14 -3.65 -3.79
C LEU A 49 -1.90 -3.45 -4.68
N GLY A 50 -1.89 -2.37 -5.48
CA GLY A 50 -0.75 -2.06 -6.35
C GLY A 50 0.52 -1.67 -5.58
N VAL A 51 0.40 -1.06 -4.39
CA VAL A 51 1.55 -0.84 -3.52
C VAL A 51 2.04 -2.19 -2.99
N PHE A 52 1.16 -3.03 -2.44
CA PHE A 52 1.52 -4.33 -1.85
C PHE A 52 2.22 -5.28 -2.83
N ASP A 53 1.77 -5.36 -4.08
CA ASP A 53 2.43 -6.24 -5.08
C ASP A 53 3.89 -5.78 -5.36
N ASN A 54 4.10 -4.47 -5.48
CA ASN A 54 5.44 -3.89 -5.67
C ASN A 54 6.32 -4.03 -4.41
N VAL A 55 5.70 -4.00 -3.23
CA VAL A 55 6.38 -4.24 -1.95
C VAL A 55 6.97 -5.63 -1.91
N ILE A 56 6.13 -6.65 -2.14
CA ILE A 56 6.53 -8.06 -2.06
C ILE A 56 7.70 -8.35 -3.00
N GLU A 57 7.69 -7.79 -4.22
CA GLU A 57 8.79 -7.97 -5.16
C GLU A 57 10.11 -7.41 -4.62
N VAL A 58 10.09 -6.21 -4.03
CA VAL A 58 11.30 -5.57 -3.50
C VAL A 58 11.79 -6.25 -2.23
N GLU A 59 10.89 -6.63 -1.32
CA GLU A 59 11.25 -7.39 -0.11
C GLU A 59 11.93 -8.71 -0.48
N ASN A 60 11.38 -9.44 -1.46
CA ASN A 60 11.99 -10.67 -1.98
C ASN A 60 13.39 -10.41 -2.59
N LYS A 61 13.58 -9.32 -3.36
CA LYS A 61 14.89 -8.94 -3.90
C LYS A 61 15.88 -8.59 -2.79
N MET A 62 15.44 -7.88 -1.76
CA MET A 62 16.29 -7.55 -0.61
C MET A 62 16.70 -8.80 0.16
N GLU A 63 15.77 -9.73 0.38
CA GLU A 63 16.06 -11.01 1.04
C GLU A 63 17.07 -11.85 0.23
N ALA A 64 16.86 -11.97 -1.09
CA ALA A 64 17.79 -12.65 -1.99
C ALA A 64 19.20 -12.04 -1.91
N SER A 65 19.28 -10.71 -1.92
CA SER A 65 20.56 -10.01 -1.86
C SER A 65 21.24 -10.11 -0.48
N ILE A 66 20.47 -10.15 0.62
CA ILE A 66 21.00 -10.45 1.96
C ILE A 66 21.61 -11.86 1.98
N ASN A 67 20.92 -12.84 1.41
CA ASN A 67 21.40 -14.22 1.38
C ASN A 67 22.68 -14.37 0.53
N GLU A 68 22.76 -13.68 -0.61
CA GLU A 68 23.97 -13.62 -1.41
C GLU A 68 25.16 -13.03 -0.63
N MET A 69 24.96 -11.89 0.04
CA MET A 69 26.02 -11.28 0.87
C MET A 69 26.45 -12.17 2.04
N LYS A 70 25.52 -12.92 2.67
CA LYS A 70 25.85 -13.91 3.71
C LYS A 70 26.73 -15.03 3.18
N ASN A 71 26.45 -15.51 1.96
CA ASN A 71 27.27 -16.52 1.30
C ASN A 71 28.68 -15.97 1.02
N THR A 72 28.79 -14.75 0.50
CA THR A 72 30.10 -14.09 0.31
C THR A 72 30.84 -13.86 1.63
N LEU A 73 30.13 -13.48 2.69
CA LEU A 73 30.71 -13.30 4.04
C LEU A 73 31.36 -14.59 4.53
N THR A 74 30.69 -15.73 4.33
CA THR A 74 31.15 -17.06 4.73
C THR A 74 32.44 -17.46 4.00
N LEU A 75 32.55 -17.08 2.72
CA LEU A 75 33.72 -17.36 1.88
C LEU A 75 34.86 -16.34 2.06
N SER A 76 34.57 -15.15 2.57
CA SER A 76 35.54 -14.08 2.71
C SER A 76 36.59 -14.38 3.80
N LYS A 77 37.88 -14.21 3.48
CA LYS A 77 39.00 -14.48 4.41
C LYS A 77 39.50 -13.24 5.16
N GLY A 78 39.27 -12.03 4.63
CA GLY A 78 39.75 -10.77 5.22
C GLY A 78 38.75 -10.09 6.17
N THR A 79 39.24 -9.58 7.30
CA THR A 79 38.45 -8.88 8.33
C THR A 79 37.77 -7.61 7.81
N PHE A 80 38.44 -6.84 6.94
CA PHE A 80 37.86 -5.64 6.33
C PHE A 80 36.65 -5.96 5.44
N ASN A 81 36.78 -6.96 4.57
CA ASN A 81 35.68 -7.40 3.70
C ASN A 81 34.51 -7.94 4.52
N LYS A 82 34.77 -8.69 5.60
CA LYS A 82 33.71 -9.13 6.52
C LYS A 82 32.95 -7.97 7.14
N GLN A 83 33.66 -6.96 7.65
CA GLN A 83 33.05 -5.78 8.25
C GLN A 83 32.18 -5.01 7.25
N PHE A 84 32.68 -4.86 6.02
CA PHE A 84 31.96 -4.20 4.93
C PHE A 84 30.63 -4.91 4.59
N TYR A 85 30.68 -6.23 4.35
CA TYR A 85 29.47 -7.00 4.04
C TYR A 85 28.51 -7.08 5.24
N MET A 86 29.00 -7.22 6.47
CA MET A 86 28.15 -7.17 7.67
C MET A 86 27.41 -5.84 7.80
N ASN A 87 28.07 -4.71 7.52
CA ASN A 87 27.42 -3.40 7.57
C ASN A 87 26.36 -3.26 6.46
N LYS A 88 26.63 -3.73 5.24
CA LYS A 88 25.62 -3.76 4.15
C LYS A 88 24.43 -4.65 4.49
N ILE A 89 24.66 -5.84 5.06
CA ILE A 89 23.60 -6.76 5.51
C ILE A 89 22.74 -6.10 6.60
N LYS A 90 23.34 -5.48 7.61
CA LYS A 90 22.60 -4.80 8.68
C LYS A 90 21.69 -3.70 8.16
N LYS A 91 22.22 -2.82 7.30
CA LYS A 91 21.42 -1.74 6.70
C LYS A 91 20.23 -2.27 5.91
N ARG A 92 20.43 -3.32 5.10
CA ARG A 92 19.34 -3.95 4.34
C ARG A 92 18.32 -4.65 5.23
N ALA A 93 18.77 -5.32 6.30
CA ALA A 93 17.88 -5.97 7.26
C ALA A 93 17.04 -4.96 8.05
N GLU A 94 17.63 -3.84 8.49
CA GLU A 94 16.90 -2.76 9.17
C GLU A 94 15.84 -2.13 8.26
N ALA A 95 16.18 -1.90 6.99
CA ALA A 95 15.24 -1.41 5.99
C ALA A 95 14.07 -2.38 5.76
N LEU A 96 14.34 -3.68 5.63
CA LEU A 96 13.32 -4.71 5.48
C LEU A 96 12.39 -4.77 6.70
N TRP A 97 12.96 -4.71 7.91
CA TRP A 97 12.18 -4.71 9.13
C TRP A 97 11.23 -3.50 9.22
N ARG A 98 11.73 -2.31 8.84
CA ARG A 98 10.93 -1.09 8.81
C ARG A 98 9.84 -1.11 7.73
N SER A 99 10.08 -1.80 6.62
CA SER A 99 9.07 -2.07 5.59
C SER A 99 7.90 -2.86 6.15
N ILE A 100 8.20 -3.98 6.79
CA ILE A 100 7.19 -4.85 7.42
C ILE A 100 6.40 -4.08 8.50
N GLU A 101 7.08 -3.33 9.37
CA GLU A 101 6.43 -2.56 10.43
C GLU A 101 5.44 -1.51 9.88
N LEU A 102 5.79 -0.82 8.79
CA LEU A 102 4.91 0.16 8.17
C LEU A 102 3.71 -0.49 7.49
N ILE A 103 3.88 -1.67 6.88
CA ILE A 103 2.78 -2.45 6.31
C ILE A 103 1.80 -2.86 7.41
N GLU A 104 2.28 -3.42 8.52
CA GLU A 104 1.45 -3.80 9.66
C GLU A 104 0.66 -2.59 10.18
N LYS A 105 1.30 -1.43 10.32
CA LYS A 105 0.62 -0.19 10.72
C LYS A 105 -0.43 0.28 9.72
N ILE A 106 -0.19 0.13 8.41
CA ILE A 106 -1.17 0.46 7.37
C ILE A 106 -2.39 -0.47 7.47
N GLU A 107 -2.18 -1.77 7.71
CA GLU A 107 -3.26 -2.73 7.86
C GLU A 107 -4.10 -2.47 9.12
N GLU A 108 -3.45 -2.17 10.24
CA GLU A 108 -4.08 -1.92 11.53
C GLU A 108 -4.86 -0.60 11.57
N THR A 109 -4.24 0.50 11.11
CA THR A 109 -4.76 1.85 11.31
C THR A 109 -5.51 2.41 10.11
N LYS A 110 -5.21 1.91 8.89
CA LYS A 110 -5.70 2.45 7.61
C LYS A 110 -5.46 3.95 7.43
N GLU A 111 -4.47 4.50 8.12
CA GLU A 111 -4.10 5.91 8.02
C GLU A 111 -3.24 6.17 6.78
N GLU A 112 -3.57 7.23 6.02
CA GLU A 112 -2.83 7.62 4.82
C GLU A 112 -1.38 8.04 5.12
N LYS A 113 -1.08 8.53 6.32
CA LYS A 113 0.28 8.97 6.68
C LYS A 113 1.30 7.83 6.58
N TYR A 114 0.94 6.62 7.01
CA TYR A 114 1.86 5.48 6.98
C TYR A 114 2.07 4.97 5.55
N ILE A 115 1.08 5.15 4.67
CA ILE A 115 1.22 4.87 3.23
C ILE A 115 2.24 5.83 2.61
N ASP A 116 2.22 7.10 3.00
CA ASP A 116 3.17 8.09 2.47
C ASP A 116 4.58 7.90 3.05
N GLU A 117 4.70 7.61 4.36
CA GLU A 117 5.97 7.20 4.99
C GLU A 117 6.56 5.95 4.31
N TYR A 118 5.71 4.98 3.99
CA TYR A 118 6.10 3.77 3.28
C TYR A 118 6.63 4.08 1.88
N LYS A 119 5.95 4.93 1.10
CA LYS A 119 6.40 5.33 -0.25
C LYS A 119 7.73 6.06 -0.22
N GLU A 120 7.91 6.99 0.71
CA GLU A 120 9.17 7.74 0.84
C GLU A 120 10.33 6.79 1.15
N MET A 121 10.12 5.89 2.11
CA MET A 121 11.09 4.86 2.45
C MET A 121 11.39 3.97 1.24
N PHE A 122 10.37 3.51 0.52
CA PHE A 122 10.53 2.69 -0.69
C PHE A 122 11.37 3.36 -1.80
N GLU A 123 11.17 4.66 -2.05
CA GLU A 123 11.98 5.41 -3.03
C GLU A 123 13.43 5.58 -2.56
N GLN A 124 13.66 5.76 -1.25
CA GLN A 124 15.01 5.72 -0.70
C GLN A 124 15.65 4.34 -0.89
N LEU A 125 14.91 3.25 -0.66
CA LEU A 125 15.41 1.88 -0.87
C LEU A 125 15.81 1.63 -2.33
N LYS A 126 14.99 2.08 -3.30
CA LYS A 126 15.35 1.98 -4.72
C LYS A 126 16.66 2.72 -5.03
N THR A 127 16.86 3.88 -4.43
CA THR A 127 18.08 4.69 -4.66
C THR A 127 19.30 4.04 -4.02
N ASP A 128 19.17 3.57 -2.78
CA ASP A 128 20.27 3.01 -1.99
C ASP A 128 20.68 1.60 -2.44
N PHE A 129 19.80 0.88 -3.14
CA PHE A 129 20.01 -0.52 -3.51
C PHE A 129 19.97 -0.83 -5.01
N ASN A 130 19.91 0.18 -5.87
CA ASN A 130 20.11 0.06 -7.33
C ASN A 130 21.60 -0.07 -7.75
N ASP A 131 22.45 -0.67 -6.91
CA ASP A 131 23.82 -1.06 -7.27
C ASP A 131 23.82 -2.21 -8.30
#